data_AF-A0A510JKI1-F1
#
_entry.id   AF-A0A510JKI1-F1
#
_cell.length_a   1.000
_cell.length_b   1.000
_cell.length_c   1.000
_cell.angle_alpha   90.00
_cell.angle_beta   90.00
_cell.angle_gamma   90.00
#
_symmetry.space_group_name_H-M   'P 1'
#
loop_
_entity.id
_entity.type
_entity.pdbx_description
1 polymer ?
#
loop_
_entity_poly.entity_id
_entity_poly.type
_entity_poly.pdbx_seq_one_letter_code
_entity_poly.pdbx_strand_id
1 'polypeptide(L)'
;MVMKNKIVKYDNDFNTVGLRGFTAEELDLLMTILHRVRNREIEEIKFSYYELKQLIKSEKKPTIEQFSKSIMNINKKLLALNFALVENDEIIQFALFKEFRTSPKKQILTVSVSERFKFLLNDFDPGKWTRFELEEFVDLKSSYTKEFYRRMKQFRSTGFWKCGIEEFRNLLDIPEKYRITDIDAWVLKPIQKELGEKYNLKIEKKYGFSGGRGRSRVTGFEFKFSTEKKVDIVAGNEEEDNPNPLSKPRKQKKKEEIKVVPEIKSKIIEAIPKQEKEKTLREKIKAKLEDNNMEIVKLKAMYEGLKGNVQLKKMTDQYPGKIQKIKDINMQLEAIFEADEENLTQEIIKLAEELLVSKV
;
A
#
# COMPACT_ATOMS: atom_id res chain seq x y z
N MET A 1 12.40 -1.51 -32.68
CA MET A 1 11.23 -0.61 -32.73
C MET A 1 11.28 0.23 -31.47
N VAL A 2 11.61 1.53 -31.58
CA VAL A 2 11.75 2.43 -30.43
C VAL A 2 10.36 2.65 -29.82
N MET A 3 10.20 2.41 -28.51
CA MET A 3 8.93 2.57 -27.77
C MET A 3 8.59 4.04 -27.50
N LYS A 4 8.77 4.93 -28.49
CA LYS A 4 8.34 6.33 -28.37
C LYS A 4 6.81 6.40 -28.24
N ASN A 5 6.33 7.17 -27.26
CA ASN A 5 4.94 7.61 -27.03
C ASN A 5 4.03 6.74 -26.12
N LYS A 6 4.58 5.90 -25.21
CA LYS A 6 3.75 5.24 -24.19
C LYS A 6 3.65 6.09 -22.92
N ILE A 7 2.54 6.79 -22.75
CA ILE A 7 2.29 7.68 -21.61
C ILE A 7 1.37 7.03 -20.57
N VAL A 8 1.84 6.98 -19.32
CA VAL A 8 1.01 6.72 -18.15
C VAL A 8 0.42 8.05 -17.69
N LYS A 9 -0.88 8.08 -17.44
CA LYS A 9 -1.58 9.24 -16.86
C LYS A 9 -2.64 8.75 -15.88
N TYR A 10 -2.68 9.34 -14.70
CA TYR A 10 -3.68 9.08 -13.67
C TYR A 10 -3.92 10.33 -12.82
N ASP A 11 -5.04 10.39 -12.10
CA ASP A 11 -5.36 11.46 -11.16
C ASP A 11 -4.41 11.45 -9.95
N ASN A 12 -4.05 12.62 -9.44
CA ASN A 12 -3.14 12.78 -8.31
C ASN A 12 -3.62 12.09 -7.04
N ASP A 13 -4.92 11.85 -6.88
CA ASP A 13 -5.46 11.06 -5.78
C ASP A 13 -4.90 9.64 -5.75
N PHE A 14 -4.53 9.06 -6.90
CA PHE A 14 -3.83 7.77 -6.94
C PHE A 14 -2.45 7.82 -6.27
N ASN A 15 -1.82 9.00 -6.19
CA ASN A 15 -0.54 9.17 -5.50
C ASN A 15 -0.67 9.33 -3.98
N THR A 16 -1.88 9.52 -3.45
CA THR A 16 -2.11 9.60 -2.00
C THR A 16 -2.02 8.23 -1.32
N VAL A 17 -2.14 7.16 -2.10
CA VAL A 17 -2.05 5.78 -1.62
C VAL A 17 -0.64 5.23 -1.89
N GLY A 18 -0.01 4.69 -0.84
CA GLY A 18 1.25 3.95 -0.96
C GLY A 18 0.99 2.58 -1.57
N LEU A 19 1.72 2.19 -2.62
CA LEU A 19 1.56 0.87 -3.24
C LEU A 19 2.29 -0.20 -2.42
N ARG A 20 1.74 -0.50 -1.23
CA ARG A 20 2.41 -1.31 -0.21
C ARG A 20 2.68 -2.75 -0.65
N GLY A 21 3.91 -3.20 -0.41
CA GLY A 21 4.38 -4.54 -0.72
C GLY A 21 4.53 -4.85 -2.20
N PHE A 22 4.35 -3.88 -3.12
CA PHE A 22 4.60 -4.09 -4.54
C PHE A 22 6.11 -4.16 -4.82
N THR A 23 6.50 -5.16 -5.60
CA THR A 23 7.86 -5.26 -6.15
C THR A 23 8.02 -4.33 -7.35
N ALA A 24 9.27 -4.04 -7.74
CA ALA A 24 9.55 -3.19 -8.90
C ALA A 24 8.86 -3.71 -10.19
N GLU A 25 8.91 -5.02 -10.45
CA GLU A 25 8.24 -5.63 -11.62
C GLU A 25 6.71 -5.58 -11.53
N GLU A 26 6.13 -5.69 -10.33
CA GLU A 26 4.68 -5.55 -10.15
C GLU A 26 4.22 -4.10 -10.37
N LEU A 27 5.03 -3.11 -9.97
CA LEU A 27 4.80 -1.70 -10.30
C LEU A 27 4.86 -1.46 -11.81
N ASP A 28 5.82 -2.09 -12.51
CA ASP A 28 5.92 -1.98 -13.98
C ASP A 28 4.71 -2.55 -14.69
N LEU A 29 4.25 -3.73 -14.25
CA LEU A 29 3.02 -4.33 -14.75
C LEU A 29 1.80 -3.46 -14.46
N LEU A 30 1.70 -2.90 -13.26
CA LEU A 30 0.59 -2.01 -12.91
C LEU A 30 0.58 -0.77 -13.81
N MET A 31 1.70 -0.06 -13.93
CA MET A 31 1.79 1.14 -14.79
C MET A 31 1.53 0.80 -16.26
N THR A 32 1.95 -0.39 -16.71
CA THR A 32 1.63 -0.91 -18.04
C THR A 32 0.13 -1.11 -18.24
N ILE A 33 -0.57 -1.65 -17.25
CA ILE A 33 -2.04 -1.81 -17.27
C ILE A 33 -2.70 -0.43 -17.29
N LEU A 34 -2.28 0.49 -16.40
CA LEU A 34 -2.82 1.86 -16.31
C LEU A 34 -2.67 2.62 -17.63
N HIS A 35 -1.50 2.53 -18.27
CA HIS A 35 -1.26 3.13 -19.60
C HIS A 35 -2.31 2.70 -20.64
N ARG A 36 -2.76 1.43 -20.57
CA ARG A 36 -3.59 0.84 -21.61
C ARG A 36 -5.09 0.93 -21.33
N VAL A 37 -5.48 1.00 -20.06
CA VAL A 37 -6.87 1.27 -19.65
C VAL A 37 -7.25 2.75 -19.73
N ARG A 38 -6.25 3.63 -19.84
CA ARG A 38 -6.46 5.05 -20.08
C ARG A 38 -7.21 5.28 -21.42
N ASN A 39 -8.11 6.25 -21.42
CA ASN A 39 -8.94 6.66 -22.57
C ASN A 39 -9.84 5.52 -23.11
N ARG A 40 -10.19 4.57 -22.25
CA ARG A 40 -11.04 3.41 -22.58
C ARG A 40 -12.25 3.29 -21.67
N GLU A 41 -12.50 4.32 -20.86
CA GLU A 41 -13.61 4.40 -19.91
C GLU A 41 -13.71 3.15 -19.03
N ILE A 42 -14.78 2.37 -19.20
CA ILE A 42 -15.08 1.13 -18.46
C ILE A 42 -15.03 -0.12 -19.35
N GLU A 43 -14.45 -0.02 -20.55
CA GLU A 43 -14.34 -1.14 -21.49
C GLU A 43 -13.52 -2.31 -20.92
N GLU A 44 -13.88 -3.53 -21.33
CA GLU A 44 -13.06 -4.71 -21.09
C GLU A 44 -11.87 -4.76 -22.05
N ILE A 45 -10.67 -4.64 -21.49
CA ILE A 45 -9.42 -4.66 -22.24
C ILE A 45 -8.71 -5.99 -22.05
N LYS A 46 -8.27 -6.57 -23.17
CA LYS A 46 -7.51 -7.82 -23.18
C LYS A 46 -6.04 -7.55 -23.48
N PHE A 47 -5.17 -8.13 -22.66
CA PHE A 47 -3.73 -8.07 -22.76
C PHE A 47 -3.20 -9.48 -22.97
N SER A 48 -2.36 -9.68 -23.99
CA SER A 48 -1.58 -10.92 -24.06
C SER A 48 -0.45 -10.87 -23.03
N TYR A 49 -0.10 -12.01 -22.45
CA TYR A 49 1.07 -12.09 -21.56
C TYR A 49 2.36 -11.71 -22.29
N TYR A 50 2.46 -12.00 -23.59
CA TYR A 50 3.58 -11.59 -24.42
C TYR A 50 3.72 -10.06 -24.45
N GLU A 51 2.63 -9.34 -24.72
CA GLU A 51 2.62 -7.88 -24.74
C GLU A 51 3.03 -7.27 -23.40
N LEU A 52 2.48 -7.78 -22.29
CA LEU A 52 2.85 -7.33 -20.94
C LEU A 52 4.34 -7.52 -20.68
N LYS A 53 4.90 -8.69 -21.04
CA LYS A 53 6.33 -8.98 -20.85
C LYS A 53 7.23 -8.06 -21.67
N GLN A 54 6.85 -7.70 -22.89
CA GLN A 54 7.59 -6.76 -23.73
C GLN A 54 7.62 -5.35 -23.14
N LEU A 55 6.52 -4.95 -22.48
CA LEU A 55 6.37 -3.60 -21.91
C LEU A 55 7.19 -3.39 -20.64
N ILE A 56 7.31 -4.40 -19.79
CA ILE A 56 8.01 -4.29 -18.50
C ILE A 56 9.52 -4.53 -18.57
N LYS A 57 10.09 -4.77 -19.77
CA LYS A 57 11.52 -5.05 -19.99
C LYS A 57 12.15 -6.00 -18.95
N SER A 58 11.40 -7.01 -18.50
CA SER A 58 11.84 -7.93 -17.44
C SER A 58 13.02 -8.77 -17.92
N GLU A 59 14.15 -8.71 -17.20
CA GLU A 59 15.31 -9.58 -17.43
C GLU A 59 14.99 -11.04 -17.08
N LYS A 60 14.06 -11.25 -16.14
CA LYS A 60 13.57 -12.57 -15.79
C LYS A 60 12.72 -13.14 -16.91
N LYS A 61 12.85 -14.45 -17.14
CA LYS A 61 12.01 -15.23 -18.05
C LYS A 61 11.09 -16.14 -17.24
N PRO A 62 10.05 -15.60 -16.57
CA PRO A 62 9.18 -16.40 -15.72
C PRO A 62 8.37 -17.39 -16.55
N THR A 63 8.07 -18.54 -15.94
CA THR A 63 7.11 -19.50 -16.48
C THR A 63 5.72 -18.85 -16.57
N ILE A 64 4.81 -19.47 -17.35
CA ILE A 64 3.42 -18.99 -17.46
C ILE A 64 2.75 -18.96 -16.08
N GLU A 65 3.01 -19.95 -15.22
CA GLU A 65 2.48 -20.04 -13.87
C GLU A 65 3.01 -18.93 -12.97
N GLN A 66 4.33 -18.71 -12.97
CA GLN A 66 4.96 -17.64 -12.18
C GLN A 66 4.44 -16.26 -12.61
N PHE A 67 4.31 -16.04 -13.92
CA PHE A 67 3.78 -14.77 -14.44
C PHE A 67 2.30 -14.58 -14.10
N SER A 68 1.49 -15.64 -14.21
CA SER A 68 0.08 -15.61 -13.81
C SER A 68 -0.06 -15.31 -12.31
N LYS A 69 0.82 -15.86 -11.47
CA LYS A 69 0.84 -15.59 -10.03
C LYS A 69 1.22 -14.13 -9.74
N SER A 70 2.17 -13.57 -10.48
CA SER A 70 2.53 -12.14 -10.38
C SER A 70 1.33 -11.24 -10.71
N ILE A 71 0.64 -11.51 -11.82
CA ILE A 71 -0.60 -10.79 -12.21
C ILE A 71 -1.67 -10.91 -11.12
N MET A 72 -1.90 -12.11 -10.58
CA MET A 72 -2.87 -12.32 -9.50
C MET A 72 -2.48 -11.57 -8.22
N ASN A 73 -1.20 -11.53 -7.88
CA ASN A 73 -0.70 -10.81 -6.70
C ASN A 73 -0.91 -9.30 -6.81
N ILE A 74 -0.77 -8.72 -8.00
CA ILE A 74 -1.09 -7.30 -8.25
C ILE A 74 -2.52 -7.01 -7.84
N ASN A 75 -3.49 -7.79 -8.34
CA ASN A 75 -4.90 -7.58 -7.99
C ASN A 75 -5.16 -7.78 -6.50
N LYS A 76 -4.56 -8.82 -5.89
CA LYS A 76 -4.67 -9.05 -4.45
C LYS A 76 -4.20 -7.85 -3.64
N LYS A 77 -3.07 -7.25 -4.02
CA LYS A 77 -2.52 -6.07 -3.34
C LYS A 77 -3.38 -4.84 -3.58
N LEU A 78 -3.85 -4.60 -4.81
CA LEU A 78 -4.77 -3.50 -5.13
C LEU A 78 -6.06 -3.56 -4.32
N LEU A 79 -6.64 -4.76 -4.18
CA LEU A 79 -7.82 -4.97 -3.33
C LEU A 79 -7.50 -4.68 -1.86
N ALA A 80 -6.32 -5.05 -1.38
CA ALA A 80 -5.88 -4.81 0.00
C ALA A 80 -5.61 -3.34 0.33
N LEU A 81 -5.39 -2.48 -0.68
CA LEU A 81 -5.27 -1.03 -0.47
C LEU A 81 -6.58 -0.37 -0.02
N ASN A 82 -7.72 -1.08 -0.10
CA ASN A 82 -9.03 -0.63 0.36
C ASN A 82 -9.32 0.83 -0.03
N PHE A 83 -9.26 1.12 -1.34
CA PHE A 83 -9.57 2.46 -1.85
C PHE A 83 -10.95 2.90 -1.36
N ALA A 84 -11.00 4.01 -0.62
CA ALA A 84 -12.23 4.62 -0.16
C ALA A 84 -12.41 5.98 -0.83
N LEU A 85 -13.61 6.21 -1.33
CA LEU A 85 -14.07 7.51 -1.78
C LEU A 85 -14.88 8.14 -0.66
N VAL A 86 -14.56 9.39 -0.32
CA VAL A 86 -15.38 10.19 0.59
C VAL A 86 -16.23 11.14 -0.22
N GLU A 87 -17.55 10.95 -0.17
CA GLU A 87 -18.55 11.74 -0.89
C GLU A 87 -19.75 11.98 0.04
N ASN A 88 -20.18 13.24 0.23
CA ASN A 88 -21.37 13.59 1.03
C ASN A 88 -21.42 12.93 2.43
N ASP A 89 -20.30 12.95 3.17
CA ASP A 89 -20.13 12.28 4.46
C ASP A 89 -20.27 10.74 4.44
N GLU A 90 -20.36 10.13 3.26
CA GLU A 90 -20.31 8.69 3.07
C GLU A 90 -18.88 8.24 2.78
N ILE A 91 -18.48 7.10 3.36
CA ILE A 91 -17.23 6.40 3.05
C ILE A 91 -17.56 5.19 2.19
N ILE A 92 -17.10 5.26 0.94
CA ILE A 92 -17.51 4.35 -0.11
C ILE A 92 -16.30 3.49 -0.50
N GLN A 93 -16.36 2.19 -0.24
CA GLN A 93 -15.27 1.26 -0.54
C GLN A 93 -15.55 0.44 -1.80
N PHE A 94 -14.62 0.45 -2.76
CA PHE A 94 -14.73 -0.33 -4.00
C PHE A 94 -13.38 -0.83 -4.50
N ALA A 95 -13.41 -1.83 -5.38
CA ALA A 95 -12.23 -2.27 -6.11
C ALA A 95 -11.91 -1.32 -7.27
N LEU A 96 -10.63 -1.05 -7.52
CA LEU A 96 -10.17 -0.23 -8.65
C LEU A 96 -10.63 -0.80 -10.01
N PHE A 97 -10.55 -2.12 -10.14
CA PHE A 97 -10.96 -2.85 -11.34
C PHE A 97 -12.24 -3.64 -11.07
N LYS A 98 -13.25 -3.48 -11.93
CA LYS A 98 -14.50 -4.24 -11.90
C LYS A 98 -14.23 -5.69 -12.28
N GLU A 99 -13.41 -5.90 -13.31
CA GLU A 99 -12.89 -7.21 -13.67
C GLU A 99 -11.36 -7.17 -13.74
N PHE A 100 -10.72 -8.16 -13.15
CA PHE A 100 -9.29 -8.41 -13.27
C PHE A 100 -9.08 -9.92 -13.35
N ARG A 101 -9.15 -10.47 -14.56
CA ARG A 101 -9.19 -11.92 -14.82
C ARG A 101 -7.96 -12.35 -15.61
N THR A 102 -7.16 -13.25 -15.03
CA THR A 102 -6.01 -13.83 -15.70
C THR A 102 -6.32 -15.26 -16.16
N SER A 103 -6.04 -15.58 -17.42
CA SER A 103 -6.24 -16.90 -18.01
C SER A 103 -4.88 -17.51 -18.38
N PRO A 104 -4.29 -18.38 -17.54
CA PRO A 104 -2.98 -18.99 -17.83
C PRO A 104 -2.97 -19.81 -19.13
N LYS A 105 -4.07 -20.54 -19.41
CA LYS A 105 -4.22 -21.35 -20.62
C LYS A 105 -4.23 -20.51 -21.89
N LYS A 106 -5.01 -19.41 -21.89
CA LYS A 106 -5.08 -18.49 -23.03
C LYS A 106 -3.93 -17.46 -23.05
N GLN A 107 -3.20 -17.34 -21.94
CA GLN A 107 -2.19 -16.32 -21.70
C GLN A 107 -2.72 -14.90 -21.90
N ILE A 108 -3.92 -14.64 -21.39
CA ILE A 108 -4.63 -13.37 -21.51
C ILE A 108 -4.99 -12.85 -20.13
N LEU A 109 -4.72 -11.58 -19.88
CA LEU A 109 -5.30 -10.80 -18.79
C LEU A 109 -6.45 -9.95 -19.35
N THR A 110 -7.62 -10.01 -18.73
CA THR A 110 -8.77 -9.12 -19.01
C THR A 110 -8.95 -8.15 -17.85
N VAL A 111 -9.03 -6.85 -18.14
CA VAL A 111 -9.19 -5.79 -17.13
C VAL A 111 -10.29 -4.83 -17.55
N SER A 112 -11.14 -4.42 -16.61
CA SER A 112 -12.06 -3.30 -16.77
C SER A 112 -12.04 -2.41 -15.53
N VAL A 113 -12.02 -1.09 -15.72
CA VAL A 113 -12.01 -0.11 -14.62
C VAL A 113 -13.40 -0.04 -14.01
N SER A 114 -13.47 0.03 -12.68
CA SER A 114 -14.74 0.28 -11.99
C SER A 114 -15.26 1.67 -12.31
N GLU A 115 -16.57 1.80 -12.58
CA GLU A 115 -17.21 3.07 -12.93
C GLU A 115 -16.92 4.18 -11.92
N ARG A 116 -16.96 3.86 -10.62
CA ARG A 116 -16.65 4.82 -9.54
C ARG A 116 -15.19 5.27 -9.48
N PHE A 117 -14.27 4.53 -10.10
CA PHE A 117 -12.87 4.92 -10.22
C PHE A 117 -12.53 5.37 -11.65
N LYS A 118 -13.53 5.65 -12.49
CA LYS A 118 -13.28 6.18 -13.85
C LYS A 118 -12.48 7.49 -13.78
N PHE A 119 -12.78 8.36 -12.82
CA PHE A 119 -12.06 9.63 -12.61
C PHE A 119 -10.56 9.46 -12.35
N LEU A 120 -10.15 8.34 -11.74
CA LEU A 120 -8.73 8.11 -11.48
C LEU A 120 -7.90 7.92 -12.76
N LEU A 121 -8.49 7.37 -13.82
CA LEU A 121 -7.75 6.83 -14.96
C LEU A 121 -8.23 7.36 -16.32
N ASN A 122 -9.42 7.96 -16.37
CA ASN A 122 -10.06 8.38 -17.62
C ASN A 122 -10.63 9.81 -17.55
N ASP A 123 -11.18 10.24 -16.41
CA ASP A 123 -11.82 11.58 -16.29
C ASP A 123 -10.98 12.50 -15.38
N PHE A 124 -10.01 13.21 -15.98
CA PHE A 124 -9.06 14.02 -15.23
C PHE A 124 -9.49 15.47 -15.07
N ASP A 125 -9.46 15.96 -13.84
CA ASP A 125 -9.56 17.39 -13.57
C ASP A 125 -8.34 18.15 -14.13
N PRO A 126 -8.53 19.33 -14.75
CA PRO A 126 -7.43 20.16 -15.24
C PRO A 126 -6.37 20.41 -14.17
N GLY A 127 -5.12 20.00 -14.46
CA GLY A 127 -3.97 20.18 -13.58
C GLY A 127 -3.90 19.26 -12.35
N LYS A 128 -4.84 18.34 -12.15
CA LYS A 128 -4.84 17.40 -11.00
C LYS A 128 -4.41 15.98 -11.37
N TRP A 129 -3.53 15.84 -12.34
CA TRP A 129 -3.07 14.54 -12.81
C TRP A 129 -1.55 14.45 -12.81
N THR A 130 -1.06 13.22 -12.73
CA THR A 130 0.35 12.87 -12.91
C THR A 130 0.49 12.19 -14.26
N ARG A 131 1.51 12.59 -15.04
CA ARG A 131 1.86 11.92 -16.31
C ARG A 131 3.36 11.65 -16.40
N PHE A 132 3.72 10.55 -17.05
CA PHE A 132 5.11 10.23 -17.37
C PHE A 132 5.22 9.18 -18.48
N GLU A 133 6.41 9.07 -19.07
CA GLU A 133 6.73 8.04 -20.04
C GLU A 133 6.89 6.69 -19.33
N LEU A 134 6.17 5.67 -19.81
CA LEU A 134 6.24 4.31 -19.29
C LEU A 134 7.66 3.74 -19.40
N GLU A 135 8.37 4.08 -20.48
CA GLU A 135 9.73 3.62 -20.72
C GLU A 135 10.70 4.10 -19.63
N GLU A 136 10.64 5.39 -19.27
CA GLU A 136 11.45 5.93 -18.17
C GLU A 136 11.16 5.23 -16.84
N PHE A 137 9.89 4.93 -16.58
CA PHE A 137 9.48 4.29 -15.33
C PHE A 137 9.99 2.85 -15.24
N VAL A 138 9.86 2.08 -16.32
CA VAL A 138 10.25 0.67 -16.39
C VAL A 138 11.77 0.50 -16.26
N ASP A 139 12.56 1.47 -16.74
CA ASP A 139 14.02 1.42 -16.64
C ASP A 139 14.54 1.57 -15.20
N LEU A 140 13.72 2.11 -14.28
CA LEU A 140 14.04 2.17 -12.85
C LEU A 140 14.07 0.76 -12.23
N LYS A 141 15.00 0.51 -11.30
CA LYS A 141 15.22 -0.82 -10.72
C LYS A 141 14.67 -0.95 -9.30
N SER A 142 14.80 0.08 -8.47
CA SER A 142 14.30 0.06 -7.09
C SER A 142 12.81 0.39 -7.02
N SER A 143 12.05 -0.35 -6.21
CA SER A 143 10.65 -0.03 -5.91
C SER A 143 10.52 1.34 -5.22
N TYR A 144 11.44 1.68 -4.31
CA TYR A 144 11.47 3.01 -3.69
C TYR A 144 11.73 4.13 -4.70
N THR A 145 12.62 3.89 -5.68
CA THR A 145 12.86 4.85 -6.77
C THR A 145 11.61 5.04 -7.62
N LYS A 146 10.90 3.96 -7.96
CA LYS A 146 9.64 4.01 -8.70
C LYS A 146 8.54 4.77 -7.94
N GLU A 147 8.33 4.48 -6.66
CA GLU A 147 7.36 5.23 -5.84
C GLU A 147 7.74 6.71 -5.73
N PHE A 148 9.01 7.03 -5.46
CA PHE A 148 9.48 8.42 -5.46
C PHE A 148 9.27 9.10 -6.81
N TYR A 149 9.59 8.43 -7.92
CA TYR A 149 9.46 8.96 -9.26
C TYR A 149 8.02 9.40 -9.56
N ARG A 150 7.01 8.67 -9.11
CA ARG A 150 5.59 9.08 -9.24
C ARG A 150 5.33 10.44 -8.60
N ARG A 151 5.86 10.69 -7.40
CA ARG A 151 5.72 11.95 -6.67
C ARG A 151 6.53 13.05 -7.36
N MET A 152 7.76 12.76 -7.76
CA MET A 152 8.57 13.69 -8.54
C MET A 152 7.85 14.16 -9.81
N LYS A 153 7.19 13.25 -10.55
CA LYS A 153 6.44 13.58 -11.77
C LYS A 153 5.12 14.32 -11.48
N GLN A 154 4.49 14.10 -10.33
CA GLN A 154 3.37 14.94 -9.88
C GLN A 154 3.78 16.41 -9.71
N PHE A 155 4.99 16.64 -9.18
CA PHE A 155 5.55 17.98 -8.96
C PHE A 155 6.50 18.45 -10.07
N ARG A 156 6.40 17.86 -11.28
CA ARG A 156 7.29 18.16 -12.42
C ARG A 156 7.32 19.62 -12.86
N SER A 157 6.22 20.34 -12.62
CA SER A 157 6.07 21.75 -12.99
C SER A 157 6.74 22.70 -11.99
N THR A 158 6.71 22.38 -10.69
CA THR A 158 7.32 23.18 -9.63
C THR A 158 8.78 22.81 -9.38
N GLY A 159 9.16 21.55 -9.65
CA GLY A 159 10.51 21.04 -9.41
C GLY A 159 10.83 20.84 -7.92
N PHE A 160 9.80 20.75 -7.09
CA PHE A 160 9.94 20.74 -5.65
C PHE A 160 8.84 19.91 -4.96
N TRP A 161 9.26 19.05 -4.03
CA TRP A 161 8.35 18.31 -3.16
C TRP A 161 8.87 18.32 -1.71
N LYS A 162 7.98 18.55 -0.75
CA LYS A 162 8.26 18.53 0.68
C LYS A 162 7.22 17.66 1.37
N CYS A 163 7.67 16.81 2.28
CA CYS A 163 6.79 15.90 3.02
C CYS A 163 7.29 15.71 4.45
N GLY A 164 6.36 15.41 5.35
CA GLY A 164 6.69 14.98 6.71
C GLY A 164 7.35 13.60 6.71
N ILE A 165 8.05 13.24 7.79
CA ILE A 165 8.71 11.93 7.90
C ILE A 165 7.69 10.77 7.89
N GLU A 166 6.56 10.91 8.57
CA GLU A 166 5.53 9.86 8.59
C GLU A 166 4.79 9.76 7.25
N GLU A 167 4.50 10.90 6.62
CA GLU A 167 3.97 10.94 5.25
C GLU A 167 4.93 10.26 4.27
N PHE A 168 6.23 10.55 4.37
CA PHE A 168 7.24 9.94 3.52
C PHE A 168 7.30 8.42 3.71
N ARG A 169 7.24 7.94 4.96
CA ARG A 169 7.19 6.50 5.24
C ARG A 169 5.95 5.86 4.63
N ASN A 170 4.79 6.48 4.83
CA ASN A 170 3.53 5.96 4.32
C ASN A 170 3.53 5.87 2.79
N LEU A 171 3.91 6.96 2.11
CA LEU A 171 3.86 7.07 0.66
C LEU A 171 4.87 6.18 -0.06
N LEU A 172 5.99 5.82 0.56
CA LEU A 172 7.01 4.94 -0.02
C LEU A 172 6.97 3.52 0.55
N ASP A 173 5.98 3.20 1.40
CA ASP A 173 5.87 1.92 2.11
C ASP A 173 7.16 1.54 2.87
N ILE A 174 7.73 2.50 3.60
CA ILE A 174 8.95 2.30 4.36
C ILE A 174 8.60 1.64 5.71
N PRO A 175 9.23 0.51 6.08
CA PRO A 175 8.98 -0.13 7.37
C PRO A 175 9.26 0.81 8.54
N GLU A 176 8.38 0.83 9.55
CA GLU A 176 8.53 1.68 10.74
C GLU A 176 9.85 1.44 11.49
N LYS A 177 10.33 0.20 11.47
CA LYS A 177 11.62 -0.20 12.07
C LYS A 177 12.84 0.49 11.43
N TYR A 178 12.70 1.09 10.25
CA TYR A 178 13.82 1.77 9.59
C TYR A 178 14.15 3.07 10.33
N ARG A 179 15.36 3.12 10.86
CA ARG A 179 15.96 4.35 11.38
C ARG A 179 16.35 5.26 10.22
N ILE A 180 16.64 6.52 10.50
CA ILE A 180 17.07 7.48 9.46
C ILE A 180 18.28 6.98 8.67
N THR A 181 19.23 6.30 9.33
CA THR A 181 20.40 5.68 8.65
C THR A 181 20.00 4.57 7.68
N ASP A 182 18.96 3.81 8.01
CA ASP A 182 18.44 2.75 7.16
C ASP A 182 17.68 3.36 5.97
N ILE A 183 16.92 4.44 6.20
CA ILE A 183 16.29 5.24 5.13
C ILE A 183 17.34 5.81 4.18
N ASP A 184 18.43 6.36 4.70
CA ASP A 184 19.53 6.87 3.86
C ASP A 184 20.12 5.78 2.97
N ALA A 185 20.42 4.63 3.56
CA ALA A 185 21.11 3.53 2.87
C ALA A 185 20.22 2.82 1.85
N TRP A 186 18.96 2.55 2.20
CA TRP A 186 18.09 1.65 1.46
C TRP A 186 17.01 2.37 0.64
N VAL A 187 16.72 3.64 0.92
CA VAL A 187 15.67 4.42 0.24
C VAL A 187 16.28 5.58 -0.55
N LEU A 188 16.95 6.51 0.14
CA LEU A 188 17.45 7.74 -0.50
C LEU A 188 18.64 7.49 -1.40
N LYS A 189 19.56 6.58 -1.03
CA LYS A 189 20.73 6.26 -1.85
C LYS A 189 20.34 5.64 -3.21
N PRO A 190 19.42 4.66 -3.31
CA PRO A 190 18.90 4.20 -4.61
C PRO A 190 18.22 5.31 -5.42
N ILE A 191 17.37 6.13 -4.79
CA ILE A 191 16.72 7.27 -5.44
C ILE A 191 17.75 8.23 -6.04
N GLN A 192 18.76 8.61 -5.26
CA GLN A 192 19.84 9.49 -5.71
C GLN A 192 20.67 8.83 -6.82
N LYS A 193 20.91 7.52 -6.76
CA LYS A 193 21.69 6.80 -7.77
C LYS A 193 21.00 6.77 -9.13
N GLU A 194 19.69 6.55 -9.15
CA GLU A 194 18.93 6.37 -10.39
C GLU A 194 18.40 7.69 -10.98
N LEU A 195 18.07 8.68 -10.14
CA LEU A 195 17.44 9.93 -10.57
C LEU A 195 18.33 11.17 -10.35
N GLY A 196 19.41 11.04 -9.57
CA GLY A 196 20.30 12.14 -9.16
C GLY A 196 20.78 13.01 -10.31
N GLU A 197 21.49 12.37 -11.24
CA GLU A 197 22.11 13.05 -12.38
C GLU A 197 21.07 13.56 -13.38
N LYS A 198 20.17 12.67 -13.82
CA LYS A 198 19.16 12.98 -14.85
C LYS A 198 18.26 14.16 -14.46
N TYR A 199 17.90 14.27 -13.18
CA TYR A 199 16.96 15.29 -12.70
C TYR A 199 17.61 16.37 -11.84
N ASN A 200 18.95 16.40 -11.71
CA ASN A 200 19.65 17.29 -10.77
C ASN A 200 19.02 17.24 -9.37
N LEU A 201 18.69 16.02 -8.92
CA LEU A 201 17.94 15.79 -7.70
C LEU A 201 18.82 16.12 -6.49
N LYS A 202 18.31 17.00 -5.63
CA LYS A 202 18.88 17.36 -4.33
C LYS A 202 17.91 16.98 -3.23
N ILE A 203 18.41 16.21 -2.28
CA ILE A 203 17.65 15.70 -1.13
C ILE A 203 18.16 16.40 0.13
N GLU A 204 17.29 17.13 0.82
CA GLU A 204 17.61 17.84 2.05
C GLU A 204 16.76 17.31 3.20
N LYS A 205 17.41 16.93 4.30
CA LYS A 205 16.73 16.53 5.54
C LYS A 205 16.32 17.76 6.33
N LYS A 206 15.07 17.81 6.75
CA LYS A 206 14.58 18.85 7.65
C LYS A 206 14.64 18.36 9.08
N TYR A 207 15.25 19.17 9.94
CA TYR A 207 15.39 18.89 11.35
C TYR A 207 14.44 19.76 12.15
N GLY A 208 13.78 19.15 13.13
CA GLY A 208 12.89 19.86 14.05
C GLY A 208 13.10 19.38 15.47
N PHE A 209 12.50 20.11 16.39
CA PHE A 209 12.56 19.84 17.81
C PHE A 209 11.21 19.28 18.27
N SER A 210 11.22 18.09 18.88
CA SER A 210 10.00 17.41 19.32
C SER A 210 9.57 17.80 20.75
N GLY A 211 10.19 18.83 21.34
CA GLY A 211 10.02 19.20 22.76
C GLY A 211 10.89 18.36 23.70
N GLY A 212 11.58 18.99 24.66
CA GLY A 212 12.45 18.35 25.66
C GLY A 212 13.90 18.87 25.70
N ARG A 213 14.80 18.23 26.47
CA ARG A 213 16.26 18.44 26.37
C ARG A 213 16.84 17.33 25.48
N GLY A 214 17.17 17.63 24.21
CA GLY A 214 17.67 16.63 23.28
C GLY A 214 18.16 17.19 21.94
N ARG A 215 18.74 16.34 21.09
CA ARG A 215 19.22 16.70 19.74
C ARG A 215 18.04 16.80 18.77
N SER A 216 18.09 17.76 17.84
CA SER A 216 17.12 17.87 16.76
C SER A 216 17.01 16.56 15.97
N ARG A 217 15.78 16.14 15.66
CA ARG A 217 15.48 14.92 14.90
C ARG A 217 15.01 15.27 13.50
N VAL A 218 15.17 14.33 12.56
CA VAL A 218 14.61 14.49 11.22
C VAL A 218 13.09 14.45 11.31
N THR A 219 12.44 15.51 10.85
CA THR A 219 10.98 15.68 10.84
C THR A 219 10.38 15.54 9.45
N GLY A 220 11.22 15.56 8.41
CA GLY A 220 10.78 15.38 7.04
C GLY A 220 11.91 15.59 6.04
N PHE A 221 11.52 15.62 4.77
CA PHE A 221 12.43 15.78 3.65
C PHE A 221 11.96 16.87 2.70
N GLU A 222 12.92 17.47 2.03
CA GLU A 222 12.73 18.43 0.97
C GLU A 222 13.53 17.98 -0.25
N PHE A 223 12.83 17.85 -1.38
CA PHE A 223 13.38 17.38 -2.64
C PHE A 223 13.30 18.52 -3.66
N LYS A 224 14.43 18.81 -4.32
CA LYS A 224 14.54 19.77 -5.42
C LYS A 224 15.05 19.07 -6.66
N PHE A 225 14.43 19.28 -7.80
CA PHE A 225 14.78 18.65 -9.07
C PHE A 225 14.44 19.56 -10.25
N SER A 226 15.01 19.26 -11.41
CA SER A 226 14.78 19.99 -12.65
C SER A 226 13.31 19.94 -13.06
N THR A 227 12.74 21.10 -13.34
CA THR A 227 11.38 21.22 -13.92
C THR A 227 11.39 20.79 -15.37
N GLU A 228 10.30 20.16 -15.84
CA GLU A 228 10.19 19.73 -17.24
C GLU A 228 10.18 20.88 -18.24
N LYS A 229 9.79 22.10 -17.84
CA LYS A 229 9.95 23.32 -18.67
C LYS A 229 11.40 23.57 -19.13
N LYS A 230 12.40 22.98 -18.48
CA LYS A 230 13.82 23.05 -18.87
C LYS A 230 14.28 21.82 -19.67
N VAL A 231 13.50 20.75 -19.72
CA VAL A 231 13.84 19.48 -20.38
C VAL A 231 13.17 19.39 -21.77
N ASP A 232 12.05 20.07 -21.97
CA ASP A 232 11.23 20.00 -23.20
C ASP A 232 11.73 20.85 -24.40
N ILE A 233 12.93 21.45 -24.34
CA ILE A 233 13.48 22.19 -25.51
C ILE A 233 13.85 21.24 -26.67
N VAL A 234 13.81 19.92 -26.49
CA VAL A 234 14.17 18.95 -27.54
C VAL A 234 13.23 17.73 -27.58
N ALA A 235 11.91 17.90 -27.66
CA ALA A 235 11.02 16.88 -28.26
C ALA A 235 9.56 17.36 -28.41
N GLY A 236 9.12 17.57 -29.66
CA GLY A 236 7.82 17.16 -30.18
C GLY A 236 6.54 17.66 -29.52
N ASN A 237 5.84 18.55 -30.25
CA ASN A 237 4.51 19.09 -29.96
C ASN A 237 3.45 18.00 -29.68
N GLU A 238 2.88 18.03 -28.48
CA GLU A 238 1.46 17.71 -28.22
C GLU A 238 0.92 18.85 -27.35
N GLU A 239 -0.25 19.39 -27.73
CA GLU A 239 -0.82 20.63 -27.19
C GLU A 239 -0.87 20.64 -25.65
N GLU A 240 -0.32 21.71 -25.09
CA GLU A 240 -0.20 21.94 -23.66
C GLU A 240 -1.57 22.28 -23.04
N ASP A 241 -2.22 21.31 -22.40
CA ASP A 241 -3.15 21.59 -21.29
C ASP A 241 -2.33 21.98 -20.05
N ASN A 242 -1.92 23.25 -19.98
CA ASN A 242 -1.24 23.81 -18.81
C ASN A 242 -1.90 25.12 -18.37
N PRO A 243 -2.51 25.20 -17.17
CA PRO A 243 -2.95 26.48 -16.61
C PRO A 243 -1.72 27.31 -16.22
N ASN A 244 -1.63 28.50 -16.83
CA ASN A 244 -0.56 29.48 -16.64
C ASN A 244 -0.40 29.89 -15.14
N PRO A 245 0.82 30.11 -14.60
CA PRO A 245 0.98 30.59 -13.23
C PRO A 245 0.60 32.08 -13.11
N LEU A 246 -0.18 32.40 -12.08
CA LEU A 246 -0.61 33.75 -11.72
C LEU A 246 0.54 34.78 -11.70
N SER A 247 0.40 35.81 -12.51
CA SER A 247 0.92 37.16 -12.24
C SER A 247 -0.23 38.06 -11.75
N LYS A 248 0.11 38.98 -10.84
CA LYS A 248 -0.72 39.76 -9.89
C LYS A 248 -1.74 40.75 -10.51
N PRO A 249 -2.65 41.37 -9.71
CA PRO A 249 -4.07 41.51 -10.03
C PRO A 249 -4.44 42.80 -10.77
N ARG A 250 -5.46 42.73 -11.64
CA ARG A 250 -6.24 43.89 -12.09
C ARG A 250 -7.74 43.60 -11.95
N LYS A 251 -8.41 44.43 -11.15
CA LYS A 251 -9.87 44.49 -11.01
C LYS A 251 -10.51 44.76 -12.38
N GLN A 252 -11.54 44.02 -12.72
CA GLN A 252 -12.78 44.55 -13.30
C GLN A 252 -13.93 43.54 -13.15
N LYS A 253 -15.08 44.07 -12.70
CA LYS A 253 -16.34 43.35 -12.49
C LYS A 253 -17.05 43.13 -13.82
N LYS A 254 -17.59 41.92 -14.04
CA LYS A 254 -18.94 41.74 -14.58
C LYS A 254 -19.48 40.37 -14.18
N LYS A 255 -20.68 40.38 -13.61
CA LYS A 255 -21.46 39.22 -13.17
C LYS A 255 -22.10 38.59 -14.41
N GLU A 256 -21.85 37.31 -14.63
CA GLU A 256 -22.77 36.42 -15.32
C GLU A 256 -23.02 35.24 -14.39
N GLU A 257 -24.27 35.10 -13.96
CA GLU A 257 -24.73 34.03 -13.07
C GLU A 257 -24.80 32.72 -13.85
N ILE A 258 -23.73 31.95 -13.83
CA ILE A 258 -23.78 30.52 -14.14
C ILE A 258 -24.12 29.82 -12.82
N LYS A 259 -25.25 29.10 -12.80
CA LYS A 259 -25.70 28.30 -11.66
C LYS A 259 -24.60 27.30 -11.28
N VAL A 260 -23.90 27.60 -10.19
CA VAL A 260 -22.92 26.69 -9.59
C VAL A 260 -23.69 25.58 -8.89
N VAL A 261 -23.83 24.44 -9.57
CA VAL A 261 -24.02 23.17 -8.87
C VAL A 261 -22.71 22.93 -8.11
N PRO A 262 -22.72 22.69 -6.79
CA PRO A 262 -21.48 22.41 -6.08
C PRO A 262 -20.92 21.09 -6.61
N GLU A 263 -19.79 21.15 -7.32
CA GLU A 263 -19.01 19.96 -7.64
C GLU A 263 -18.48 19.36 -6.33
N ILE A 264 -19.13 18.26 -5.94
CA ILE A 264 -18.78 17.44 -4.79
C ILE A 264 -17.42 16.80 -5.11
N LYS A 265 -16.38 17.20 -4.38
CA LYS A 265 -15.02 16.68 -4.57
C LYS A 265 -14.91 15.31 -3.90
N SER A 266 -14.97 14.25 -4.68
CA SER A 266 -14.54 12.93 -4.24
C SER A 266 -13.04 12.98 -3.95
N LYS A 267 -12.63 12.37 -2.83
CA LYS A 267 -11.23 12.18 -2.49
C LYS A 267 -10.97 10.72 -2.22
N ILE A 268 -9.85 10.22 -2.72
CA ILE A 268 -9.38 8.91 -2.32
C ILE A 268 -8.64 9.03 -0.99
N ILE A 269 -9.03 8.15 -0.08
CA ILE A 269 -8.29 7.86 1.13
C ILE A 269 -7.95 6.37 1.07
N GLU A 270 -6.74 6.00 1.47
CA GLU A 270 -6.50 4.63 1.91
C GLU A 270 -7.37 4.44 3.14
N ALA A 271 -8.42 3.61 3.07
CA ALA A 271 -9.10 3.21 4.29
C ALA A 271 -8.06 2.44 5.07
N ILE A 272 -7.45 3.10 6.06
CA ILE A 272 -6.47 2.50 6.96
C ILE A 272 -7.15 1.22 7.41
N PRO A 273 -6.71 0.03 6.93
CA PRO A 273 -7.09 -1.16 7.64
C PRO A 273 -6.57 -0.84 9.03
N LYS A 274 -7.43 -0.86 10.06
CA LYS A 274 -6.93 -0.86 11.43
C LYS A 274 -5.81 -1.89 11.37
N GLN A 275 -4.55 -1.44 11.39
CA GLN A 275 -3.47 -2.29 11.83
C GLN A 275 -4.04 -2.73 13.15
N GLU A 276 -4.37 -4.01 13.29
CA GLU A 276 -4.61 -4.55 14.62
C GLU A 276 -3.38 -4.07 15.38
N LYS A 277 -3.57 -3.06 16.25
CA LYS A 277 -2.57 -2.70 17.24
C LYS A 277 -2.18 -4.05 17.79
N GLU A 278 -0.90 -4.38 17.68
CA GLU A 278 -0.40 -5.65 18.16
C GLU A 278 -1.05 -5.88 19.53
N LYS A 279 -1.92 -6.90 19.61
CA LYS A 279 -2.72 -7.11 20.81
C LYS A 279 -1.76 -7.08 21.99
N THR A 280 -2.03 -6.22 22.96
CA THR A 280 -1.21 -6.14 24.17
C THR A 280 -1.08 -7.54 24.78
N LEU A 281 -0.02 -7.81 25.55
CA LEU A 281 0.16 -9.12 26.20
C LEU A 281 -1.12 -9.55 26.95
N ARG A 282 -1.79 -8.61 27.61
CA ARG A 282 -3.07 -8.85 28.30
C ARG A 282 -4.22 -9.21 27.36
N GLU A 283 -4.33 -8.56 26.20
CA GLU A 283 -5.33 -8.92 25.19
C GLU A 283 -5.06 -10.30 24.56
N LYS A 284 -3.78 -10.66 24.36
CA LYS A 284 -3.37 -12.01 23.92
C LYS A 284 -3.73 -13.07 24.97
N ILE A 285 -3.44 -12.80 26.24
CA ILE A 285 -3.80 -13.67 27.37
C ILE A 285 -5.31 -13.87 27.45
N LYS A 286 -6.10 -12.79 27.41
CA LYS A 286 -7.55 -12.87 27.48
C LYS A 286 -8.15 -13.73 26.37
N ALA A 287 -7.70 -13.54 25.13
CA ALA A 287 -8.16 -14.35 24.00
C ALA A 287 -7.81 -15.84 24.16
N LYS A 288 -6.59 -16.15 24.63
CA LYS A 288 -6.17 -17.54 24.89
C LYS A 288 -7.01 -18.21 25.99
N LEU A 289 -7.36 -17.47 27.05
CA LEU A 289 -8.23 -17.97 28.12
C LEU A 289 -9.63 -18.32 27.60
N GLU A 290 -10.22 -17.46 26.75
CA GLU A 290 -11.51 -17.70 26.11
C GLU A 290 -11.48 -18.95 25.21
N ASP A 291 -10.45 -19.09 24.38
CA ASP A 291 -10.26 -20.25 23.50
C ASP A 291 -10.09 -21.55 24.30
N ASN A 292 -9.23 -21.53 25.32
CA ASN A 292 -8.97 -22.66 26.20
C ASN A 292 -10.24 -23.09 26.96
N ASN A 293 -11.04 -22.14 27.43
CA ASN A 293 -12.31 -22.42 28.11
C ASN A 293 -13.31 -23.08 27.17
N MET A 294 -13.42 -22.61 25.92
CA MET A 294 -14.25 -23.25 24.90
C MET A 294 -13.78 -24.68 24.60
N GLU A 295 -12.46 -24.91 24.52
CA GLU A 295 -11.90 -26.25 24.28
C GLU A 295 -12.16 -27.20 25.45
N ILE A 296 -12.02 -26.73 26.70
CA ILE A 296 -12.38 -27.52 27.89
C ILE A 296 -13.85 -27.95 27.84
N VAL A 297 -14.76 -27.05 27.43
CA VAL A 297 -16.19 -27.39 27.30
C VAL A 297 -16.40 -28.50 26.26
N LYS A 298 -15.75 -28.39 25.09
CA LYS A 298 -15.82 -29.42 24.05
C LYS A 298 -15.28 -30.77 24.53
N LEU A 299 -14.09 -30.78 25.13
CA LEU A 299 -13.46 -32.01 25.63
C LEU A 299 -14.28 -32.67 26.73
N LYS A 300 -14.90 -31.89 27.63
CA LYS A 300 -15.83 -32.41 28.65
C LYS A 300 -17.06 -33.05 28.00
N ALA A 301 -17.68 -32.39 27.03
CA ALA A 301 -18.84 -32.94 26.32
C ALA A 301 -18.50 -34.25 25.60
N MET A 302 -17.33 -34.33 24.96
CA MET A 302 -16.84 -35.55 24.32
C MET A 302 -16.57 -36.67 25.34
N TYR A 303 -15.91 -36.35 26.46
CA TYR A 303 -15.66 -37.32 27.52
C TYR A 303 -16.97 -37.88 28.08
N GLU A 304 -17.93 -37.01 28.39
CA GLU A 304 -19.25 -37.40 28.90
C GLU A 304 -20.06 -38.23 27.90
N GLY A 305 -19.98 -37.93 26.60
CA GLY A 305 -20.67 -38.69 25.56
C GLY A 305 -20.05 -40.06 25.26
N LEU A 306 -18.78 -40.26 25.58
CA LEU A 306 -18.01 -41.47 25.26
C LEU A 306 -17.67 -42.34 26.47
N LYS A 307 -17.80 -41.81 27.70
CA LYS A 307 -17.52 -42.56 28.93
C LYS A 307 -18.45 -43.77 29.03
N GLY A 308 -17.86 -44.96 29.11
CA GLY A 308 -18.59 -46.24 29.13
C GLY A 308 -18.53 -47.04 27.83
N ASN A 309 -18.07 -46.45 26.71
CA ASN A 309 -17.83 -47.22 25.50
C ASN A 309 -16.51 -48.02 25.60
N VAL A 310 -16.63 -49.34 25.78
CA VAL A 310 -15.49 -50.27 25.99
C VAL A 310 -14.50 -50.23 24.82
N GLN A 311 -14.96 -50.01 23.58
CA GLN A 311 -14.10 -49.97 22.39
C GLN A 311 -13.29 -48.66 22.29
N LEU A 312 -13.78 -47.57 22.88
CA LEU A 312 -13.16 -46.23 22.83
C LEU A 312 -12.50 -45.82 24.14
N LYS A 313 -12.35 -46.75 25.09
CA LYS A 313 -11.79 -46.50 26.43
C LYS A 313 -10.41 -45.82 26.38
N LYS A 314 -9.49 -46.31 25.51
CA LYS A 314 -8.14 -45.75 25.34
C LYS A 314 -8.11 -44.29 24.87
N MET A 315 -9.11 -43.87 24.07
CA MET A 315 -9.24 -42.48 23.61
C MET A 315 -9.87 -41.62 24.71
N THR A 316 -10.91 -42.16 25.36
CA THR A 316 -11.70 -41.45 26.36
C THR A 316 -10.90 -41.15 27.63
N ASP A 317 -10.02 -42.06 28.04
CA ASP A 317 -9.17 -41.91 29.23
C ASP A 317 -8.13 -40.77 29.10
N GLN A 318 -7.87 -40.25 27.89
CA GLN A 318 -6.93 -39.16 27.66
C GLN A 318 -7.54 -37.77 27.88
N TYR A 319 -8.87 -37.64 27.80
CA TYR A 319 -9.54 -36.34 27.89
C TYR A 319 -9.38 -35.67 29.26
N PRO A 320 -9.50 -36.36 30.41
CA PRO A 320 -9.27 -35.74 31.72
C PRO A 320 -7.87 -35.13 31.84
N GLY A 321 -6.84 -35.84 31.35
CA GLY A 321 -5.46 -35.35 31.38
C GLY A 321 -5.23 -34.12 30.50
N LYS A 322 -5.84 -34.09 29.30
CA LYS A 322 -5.80 -32.91 28.42
C LYS A 322 -6.53 -31.71 29.03
N ILE A 323 -7.73 -31.93 29.58
CA ILE A 323 -8.50 -30.88 30.26
C ILE A 323 -7.69 -30.29 31.42
N GLN A 324 -7.03 -31.12 32.21
CA GLN A 324 -6.23 -30.64 33.34
C GLN A 324 -5.05 -29.79 32.89
N LYS A 325 -4.31 -30.22 31.85
CA LYS A 325 -3.22 -29.43 31.27
C LYS A 325 -3.67 -28.05 30.77
N ILE A 326 -4.84 -27.96 30.12
CA ILE A 326 -5.39 -26.66 29.68
C ILE A 326 -5.71 -25.78 30.90
N LYS A 327 -6.29 -26.35 31.97
CA LYS A 327 -6.58 -25.62 33.21
C LYS A 327 -5.31 -25.10 33.89
N ASP A 328 -4.25 -25.91 33.94
CA ASP A 328 -2.99 -25.51 34.55
C ASP A 328 -2.35 -24.33 33.79
N ILE A 329 -2.43 -24.35 32.46
CA ILE A 329 -2.02 -23.21 31.60
C ILE A 329 -2.87 -21.97 31.88
N ASN A 330 -4.20 -22.12 31.97
CA ASN A 330 -5.10 -20.99 32.26
C ASN A 330 -4.79 -20.37 33.63
N MET A 331 -4.55 -21.18 34.65
CA MET A 331 -4.21 -20.70 36.00
C MET A 331 -2.94 -19.84 36.00
N GLN A 332 -1.91 -20.23 35.23
CA GLN A 332 -0.69 -19.44 35.10
C GLN A 332 -0.92 -18.15 34.30
N LEU A 333 -1.70 -18.21 33.21
CA LEU A 333 -2.06 -17.04 32.42
C LEU A 333 -2.91 -16.04 33.20
N GLU A 334 -3.84 -16.50 34.04
CA GLU A 334 -4.67 -15.67 34.93
C GLU A 334 -3.80 -14.96 35.98
N ALA A 335 -2.87 -15.69 36.62
CA ALA A 335 -1.93 -15.08 37.57
C ALA A 335 -1.06 -13.98 36.93
N ILE A 336 -0.64 -14.17 35.67
CA ILE A 336 0.12 -13.16 34.92
C ILE A 336 -0.78 -11.98 34.51
N PHE A 337 -2.04 -12.24 34.18
CA PHE A 337 -3.01 -11.21 33.80
C PHE A 337 -3.34 -10.26 34.95
N GLU A 338 -3.41 -10.79 36.18
CA GLU A 338 -3.73 -10.05 37.40
C GLU A 338 -2.52 -9.34 38.03
N ALA A 339 -1.29 -9.66 37.60
CA ALA A 339 -0.08 -9.04 38.14
C ALA A 339 0.04 -7.54 37.77
N ASP A 340 0.51 -6.71 38.71
CA ASP A 340 0.83 -5.30 38.47
C ASP A 340 1.95 -5.12 37.43
N GLU A 341 1.92 -4.01 36.68
CA GLU A 341 2.89 -3.75 35.60
C GLU A 341 4.35 -3.71 36.10
N GLU A 342 4.58 -3.29 37.34
CA GLU A 342 5.92 -3.25 37.97
C GLU A 342 6.47 -4.64 38.28
N ASN A 343 5.61 -5.66 38.34
CA ASN A 343 5.97 -7.05 38.64
C ASN A 343 6.13 -7.93 37.39
N LEU A 344 5.87 -7.40 36.18
CA LEU A 344 6.05 -8.11 34.91
C LEU A 344 7.52 -8.08 34.46
N THR A 345 8.36 -8.90 35.10
CA THR A 345 9.75 -9.07 34.68
C THR A 345 9.84 -9.70 33.28
N GLN A 346 10.98 -9.53 32.60
CA GLN A 346 11.22 -10.13 31.27
C GLN A 346 11.08 -11.65 31.27
N GLU A 347 11.38 -12.31 32.38
CA GLU A 347 11.19 -13.76 32.54
C GLU A 347 9.72 -14.15 32.56
N ILE A 348 8.87 -13.36 33.23
CA ILE A 348 7.41 -13.58 33.29
C ILE A 348 6.78 -13.32 31.91
N ILE A 349 7.24 -12.29 31.20
CA ILE A 349 6.79 -12.01 29.83
C ILE A 349 7.12 -13.19 28.90
N LYS A 350 8.35 -13.71 28.97
CA LYS A 350 8.76 -14.85 28.16
C LYS A 350 7.95 -16.11 28.49
N LEU A 351 7.69 -16.37 29.77
CA LEU A 351 6.81 -17.47 30.21
C LEU A 351 5.39 -17.31 29.63
N ALA A 352 4.84 -16.10 29.67
CA ALA A 352 3.52 -15.81 29.09
C ALA A 352 3.49 -16.11 27.58
N GLU A 353 4.52 -15.73 26.84
CA GLU A 353 4.63 -16.01 25.41
C GLU A 353 4.70 -17.52 25.12
N GLU A 354 5.44 -18.28 25.93
CA GLU A 354 5.51 -19.75 25.81
C GLU A 354 4.15 -20.41 26.08
N LEU A 355 3.43 -19.96 27.10
CA LEU A 355 2.09 -20.45 27.45
C LEU A 355 1.05 -20.12 26.37
N LEU A 356 1.14 -18.94 25.73
CA LEU A 356 0.23 -18.52 24.66
C LEU A 356 0.32 -19.46 23.43
N VAL A 357 1.53 -19.95 23.12
CA VAL A 357 1.78 -20.81 21.95
C VAL A 357 1.64 -22.31 22.27
N SER A 358 1.56 -22.66 23.56
CA SER A 358 1.40 -24.04 24.02
C SER A 358 0.16 -24.72 23.40
N LYS A 359 0.36 -25.96 22.93
CA LYS A 359 -0.66 -26.85 22.38
C LYS A 359 -0.85 -28.03 23.34
N VAL A 360 -2.10 -28.33 23.70
CA VAL A 360 -2.46 -29.43 24.62
C VAL A 360 -3.09 -30.61 23.88
#